data_AF-A0A661TD95-F1
#
_entry.id   AF-A0A661TD95-F1
#
_cell.length_a   1.000
_cell.length_b   1.000
_cell.length_c   1.000
_cell.angle_alpha   90.00
_cell.angle_beta   90.00
_cell.angle_gamma   90.00
#
_symmetry.space_group_name_H-M   'P 1'
#
loop_
_entity.id
_entity.type
_entity.pdbx_description
1 polymer ?
#
loop_
_entity_poly.entity_id
_entity_poly.type
_entity_poly.pdbx_seq_one_letter_code
_entity_poly.pdbx_strand_id
1 'polypeptide(L)'
;MEKKGFSEDEKTDDTDRYEILFEPDGKKVVVPEGCTLLKAAQLADVHLNSSCNGKGSCGKCKLVIESGNYKAVDTPLLSDSEKKKHYVLACLTKVYGDITARIPEEALEKKLKVAGMGAEATARLKGLVTDITPMLEDISLELSPPTLDDSVSDFDRLTRGLKKTGVDVDRISIGLKVIRDLSKAMRDDNWKVTASVMHKKCVNEVLKVRPGNGQPPPLGLAVDVGTTSIVVYLVDMTDGSILAATSGHNRQAACGDDVINRIVCAEKEGVKKLSRMVIVTINSLIGEAL
;
A
#
# COMPACT_ATOMS: atom_id res chain seq x y z
N MET A 1 -2.47 -11.89 54.20
CA MET A 1 -2.92 -11.05 53.08
C MET A 1 -2.56 -11.79 51.80
N GLU A 2 -3.53 -12.53 51.28
CA GLU A 2 -3.39 -13.38 50.10
C GLU A 2 -3.23 -12.51 48.85
N LYS A 3 -2.08 -12.61 48.18
CA LYS A 3 -1.97 -12.22 46.78
C LYS A 3 -2.26 -13.47 45.96
N LYS A 4 -3.50 -13.60 45.50
CA LYS A 4 -3.89 -14.56 44.45
C LYS A 4 -3.05 -14.23 43.21
N GLY A 5 -2.04 -15.06 42.96
CA GLY A 5 -1.39 -15.11 41.66
C GLY A 5 -2.41 -15.66 40.66
N PHE A 6 -2.73 -14.88 39.64
CA PHE A 6 -3.28 -15.45 38.41
C PHE A 6 -2.13 -16.21 37.75
N SER A 7 -2.16 -17.53 37.89
CA SER A 7 -1.42 -18.42 37.00
C SER A 7 -1.92 -18.14 35.59
N GLU A 8 -1.01 -17.69 34.72
CA GLU A 8 -1.21 -17.79 33.28
C GLU A 8 -1.26 -19.28 32.95
N ASP A 9 -2.48 -19.83 32.94
CA ASP A 9 -2.74 -21.13 32.36
C ASP A 9 -2.39 -21.03 30.87
N GLU A 10 -1.18 -21.48 30.52
CA GLU A 10 -0.86 -22.00 29.19
C GLU A 10 -1.81 -23.17 28.90
N LYS A 11 -3.05 -22.85 28.52
CA LYS A 11 -3.91 -23.80 27.83
C LYS A 11 -3.39 -23.91 26.40
N THR A 12 -2.52 -24.87 26.18
CA THR A 12 -2.38 -25.53 24.88
C THR A 12 -3.76 -26.04 24.51
N ASP A 13 -4.49 -25.24 23.73
CA ASP A 13 -5.78 -25.63 23.18
C ASP A 13 -5.50 -26.72 22.15
N ASP A 14 -5.73 -27.96 22.57
CA ASP A 14 -5.69 -29.19 21.76
C ASP A 14 -6.94 -29.19 20.86
N THR A 15 -7.09 -28.12 20.07
CA THR A 15 -8.16 -27.99 19.08
C THR A 15 -7.65 -28.54 17.76
N ASP A 16 -8.36 -29.53 17.25
CA ASP A 16 -8.12 -30.08 15.92
C ASP A 16 -8.02 -28.96 14.89
N ARG A 17 -7.04 -29.06 13.99
CA ARG A 17 -6.75 -28.02 12.99
C ARG A 17 -6.99 -28.59 11.60
N TYR A 18 -7.63 -27.78 10.78
CA TYR A 18 -8.06 -28.19 9.45
C TYR A 18 -7.51 -27.25 8.38
N GLU A 19 -7.19 -27.80 7.22
CA GLU A 19 -6.72 -27.05 6.05
C GLU A 19 -7.90 -26.55 5.21
N ILE A 20 -7.84 -25.28 4.82
CA ILE A 20 -8.82 -24.66 3.95
C ILE A 20 -8.13 -24.18 2.69
N LEU A 21 -8.61 -24.67 1.55
CA LEU A 21 -8.20 -24.26 0.22
C LEU A 21 -9.24 -23.30 -0.37
N PHE A 22 -8.79 -22.11 -0.78
CA PHE A 22 -9.59 -21.11 -1.48
C PHE A 22 -9.25 -21.08 -2.97
N GLU A 23 -10.21 -21.49 -3.79
CA GLU A 23 -10.16 -21.45 -5.25
C GLU A 23 -10.80 -20.14 -5.77
N PRO A 24 -10.33 -19.57 -6.90
CA PRO A 24 -9.34 -20.10 -7.85
C PRO A 24 -7.87 -19.71 -7.56
N ASP A 25 -7.62 -18.88 -6.54
CA ASP A 25 -6.27 -18.37 -6.25
C ASP A 25 -5.33 -19.42 -5.63
N GLY A 26 -5.84 -20.61 -5.29
CA GLY A 26 -5.08 -21.72 -4.70
C GLY A 26 -4.53 -21.42 -3.31
N LYS A 27 -5.10 -20.44 -2.59
CA LYS A 27 -4.59 -20.01 -1.28
C LYS A 27 -4.99 -21.00 -0.19
N LYS A 28 -4.02 -21.39 0.65
CA LYS A 28 -4.22 -22.35 1.74
C LYS A 28 -4.01 -21.72 3.10
N VAL A 29 -4.81 -22.13 4.07
CA VAL A 29 -4.65 -21.72 5.48
C VAL A 29 -5.06 -22.84 6.42
N VAL A 30 -4.36 -22.96 7.54
CA VAL A 30 -4.70 -23.91 8.61
C VAL A 30 -5.32 -23.15 9.78
N VAL A 31 -6.55 -23.52 10.13
CA VAL A 31 -7.34 -22.87 11.21
C VAL A 31 -7.80 -23.89 12.24
N PRO A 32 -8.01 -23.48 13.51
CA PRO A 32 -8.58 -24.36 14.51
C PRO A 32 -10.05 -24.67 14.22
N GLU A 33 -10.53 -25.79 14.74
CA GLU A 33 -11.93 -26.19 14.71
C GLU A 33 -12.85 -25.06 15.20
N GLY A 34 -14.00 -24.90 14.55
CA GLY A 34 -15.01 -23.91 14.91
C GLY A 34 -14.70 -22.49 14.42
N CYS A 35 -13.52 -22.25 13.82
CA CYS A 35 -13.20 -21.00 13.14
C CYS A 35 -14.21 -20.73 12.00
N THR A 36 -14.51 -19.46 11.73
CA THR A 36 -15.40 -19.09 10.62
C THR A 36 -14.64 -19.04 9.29
N LEU A 37 -15.32 -19.39 8.21
CA LEU A 37 -14.75 -19.28 6.86
C LEU A 37 -14.33 -17.84 6.51
N LEU A 38 -15.06 -16.82 7.01
CA LEU A 38 -14.65 -15.43 6.83
C LEU A 38 -13.30 -15.14 7.50
N LYS A 39 -13.07 -15.66 8.71
CA LYS A 39 -11.81 -15.45 9.42
C LYS A 39 -10.66 -16.21 8.75
N ALA A 40 -10.93 -17.44 8.30
CA ALA A 40 -9.98 -18.21 7.51
C ALA A 40 -9.59 -17.49 6.21
N ALA A 41 -10.57 -16.96 5.46
CA ALA A 41 -10.31 -16.18 4.25
C ALA A 41 -9.42 -14.97 4.53
N GLN A 42 -9.70 -14.22 5.60
CA GLN A 42 -8.85 -13.09 6.02
C GLN A 42 -7.41 -13.51 6.35
N LEU A 43 -7.21 -14.66 7.00
CA LEU A 43 -5.89 -15.21 7.31
C LEU A 43 -5.15 -15.67 6.05
N ALA A 44 -5.87 -16.19 5.06
CA ALA A 44 -5.35 -16.57 3.75
C ALA A 44 -5.11 -15.37 2.81
N ASP A 45 -5.34 -14.12 3.24
CA ASP A 45 -5.36 -12.92 2.40
C ASP A 45 -6.33 -13.05 1.20
N VAL A 46 -7.44 -13.77 1.39
CA VAL A 46 -8.56 -13.87 0.46
C VAL A 46 -9.59 -12.82 0.85
N HIS A 47 -9.85 -11.87 -0.04
CA HIS A 47 -10.81 -10.81 0.23
C HIS A 47 -12.23 -11.26 -0.14
N LEU A 48 -13.15 -11.14 0.82
CA LEU A 48 -14.57 -11.36 0.63
C LEU A 48 -15.31 -10.09 1.02
N ASN A 49 -16.38 -9.78 0.30
CA ASN A 49 -17.21 -8.62 0.63
C ASN A 49 -17.95 -8.85 1.96
N SER A 50 -17.46 -8.26 3.05
CA SER A 50 -17.98 -8.45 4.41
C SER A 50 -18.38 -7.14 5.09
N SER A 51 -19.24 -6.35 4.45
CA SER A 51 -19.75 -5.05 4.95
C SER A 51 -20.19 -5.02 6.42
N CYS A 52 -20.79 -6.11 6.91
CA CYS A 52 -21.30 -6.20 8.28
C CYS A 52 -20.26 -6.69 9.30
N ASN A 53 -19.00 -6.85 8.88
CA ASN A 53 -17.89 -7.39 9.66
C ASN A 53 -18.23 -8.67 10.43
N GLY A 54 -18.90 -9.61 9.75
CA GLY A 54 -19.22 -10.92 10.31
C GLY A 54 -20.52 -11.03 11.11
N LYS A 55 -21.32 -9.97 11.22
CA LYS A 55 -22.61 -9.98 11.96
C LYS A 55 -23.74 -10.75 11.27
N GLY A 56 -23.54 -11.21 10.04
CA GLY A 56 -24.55 -11.98 9.29
C GLY A 56 -25.73 -11.16 8.75
N SER A 57 -25.66 -9.81 8.75
CA SER A 57 -26.78 -8.95 8.37
C SER A 57 -26.77 -8.47 6.91
N CYS A 58 -25.65 -8.57 6.18
CA CYS A 58 -25.54 -8.01 4.82
C CYS A 58 -25.69 -9.02 3.67
N GLY A 59 -25.45 -10.31 3.91
CA GLY A 59 -25.56 -11.37 2.88
C GLY A 59 -24.50 -11.34 1.77
N LYS A 60 -23.45 -10.51 1.87
CA LYS A 60 -22.47 -10.30 0.78
C LYS A 60 -21.27 -11.25 0.76
N CYS A 61 -20.93 -11.87 1.89
CA CYS A 61 -19.75 -12.74 2.02
C CYS A 61 -20.02 -14.18 1.52
N LYS A 62 -20.48 -14.29 0.27
CA LYS A 62 -20.89 -15.56 -0.33
C LYS A 62 -19.67 -16.38 -0.78
N LEU A 63 -19.71 -17.69 -0.50
CA LEU A 63 -18.77 -18.70 -0.98
C LEU A 63 -19.55 -19.92 -1.47
N VAL A 64 -18.96 -20.71 -2.36
CA VAL A 64 -19.46 -22.01 -2.75
C VAL A 64 -18.58 -23.07 -2.10
N ILE A 65 -19.16 -24.02 -1.37
CA ILE A 65 -18.39 -25.14 -0.82
C ILE A 65 -18.37 -26.27 -1.86
N GLU A 66 -17.17 -26.70 -2.25
CA GLU A 66 -17.00 -27.81 -3.19
C GLU A 66 -16.88 -29.15 -2.45
N SER A 67 -16.17 -29.14 -1.33
CA SER A 67 -15.97 -30.33 -0.49
C SER A 67 -15.58 -29.94 0.93
N GLY A 68 -15.83 -30.84 1.89
CA GLY A 68 -15.40 -30.70 3.28
C GLY A 68 -16.50 -30.71 4.31
N ASN A 69 -16.11 -30.72 5.59
CA ASN A 69 -17.03 -30.74 6.73
C ASN A 69 -17.20 -29.33 7.33
N TYR A 70 -18.43 -28.83 7.27
CA TYR A 70 -18.77 -27.49 7.75
C TYR A 70 -20.16 -27.45 8.39
N LYS A 71 -20.39 -26.43 9.20
CA LYS A 71 -21.72 -26.09 9.73
C LYS A 71 -22.09 -24.67 9.33
N ALA A 72 -23.01 -24.54 8.40
CA ALA A 72 -23.59 -23.26 8.00
C ALA A 72 -24.89 -23.00 8.77
N VAL A 73 -25.11 -21.75 9.18
CA VAL A 73 -26.40 -21.31 9.74
C VAL A 73 -27.35 -20.96 8.59
N ASP A 74 -28.59 -21.45 8.66
CA ASP A 74 -29.60 -21.11 7.66
C ASP A 74 -30.00 -19.63 7.78
N THR A 75 -30.19 -18.99 6.63
CA THR A 75 -30.42 -17.55 6.55
C THR A 75 -31.39 -17.21 5.43
N PRO A 76 -32.27 -16.21 5.61
CA PRO A 76 -33.14 -15.70 4.54
C PRO A 76 -32.37 -14.89 3.49
N LEU A 77 -31.08 -14.58 3.74
CA LEU A 77 -30.24 -13.79 2.84
C LEU A 77 -29.69 -14.60 1.65
N LEU A 78 -29.95 -15.91 1.62
CA LEU A 78 -29.65 -16.80 0.50
C LEU A 78 -30.96 -17.31 -0.09
N SER A 79 -31.10 -17.20 -1.40
CA SER A 79 -32.22 -17.76 -2.14
C SER A 79 -32.16 -19.30 -2.20
N ASP A 80 -33.29 -19.96 -2.43
CA ASP A 80 -33.34 -21.42 -2.52
C ASP A 80 -32.49 -21.97 -3.68
N SER A 81 -32.34 -21.21 -4.76
CA SER A 81 -31.47 -21.56 -5.88
C SER A 81 -29.99 -21.51 -5.52
N GLU A 82 -29.58 -20.54 -4.69
CA GLU A 82 -28.22 -20.44 -4.16
C GLU A 82 -27.91 -21.57 -3.18
N LYS A 83 -28.84 -21.88 -2.27
CA LYS A 83 -28.69 -23.01 -1.33
C LYS A 83 -28.52 -24.34 -2.06
N LYS A 84 -29.27 -24.57 -3.14
CA LYS A 84 -29.13 -25.76 -4.01
C LYS A 84 -27.76 -25.85 -4.70
N LYS A 85 -27.09 -24.73 -4.91
CA LYS A 85 -25.74 -24.65 -5.48
C LYS A 85 -24.64 -24.63 -4.42
N HIS A 86 -24.95 -25.01 -3.17
CA HIS A 86 -24.00 -25.02 -2.05
C HIS A 86 -23.40 -23.64 -1.72
N TYR A 87 -24.13 -22.56 -1.96
CA TYR A 87 -23.74 -21.24 -1.48
C TYR A 87 -23.91 -21.14 0.03
N VAL A 88 -22.91 -20.56 0.69
CA VAL A 88 -22.90 -20.29 2.12
C VAL A 88 -22.45 -18.85 2.39
N LEU A 89 -22.83 -18.30 3.54
CA LEU A 89 -22.24 -17.06 4.03
C LEU A 89 -21.01 -17.40 4.87
N ALA A 90 -19.84 -16.94 4.44
CA ALA A 90 -18.56 -17.21 5.08
C ALA A 90 -18.55 -16.79 6.57
N CYS A 91 -19.27 -15.72 6.92
CA CYS A 91 -19.34 -15.25 8.31
C CYS A 91 -20.17 -16.14 9.23
N LEU A 92 -21.12 -16.89 8.68
CA LEU A 92 -22.04 -17.76 9.43
C LEU A 92 -21.71 -19.25 9.25
N THR A 93 -20.55 -19.56 8.68
CA THR A 93 -20.13 -20.94 8.40
C THR A 93 -18.89 -21.27 9.21
N LYS A 94 -18.98 -22.31 10.03
CA LYS A 94 -17.88 -22.82 10.88
C LYS A 94 -17.27 -24.09 10.30
N VAL A 95 -15.97 -24.24 10.52
CA VAL A 95 -15.11 -25.31 9.98
C VAL A 95 -15.02 -26.46 10.99
N TYR A 96 -15.20 -27.71 10.53
CA TYR A 96 -15.09 -28.94 11.34
C TYR A 96 -14.34 -30.06 10.59
N GLY A 97 -13.53 -29.69 9.60
CA GLY A 97 -12.79 -30.58 8.73
C GLY A 97 -12.13 -29.80 7.62
N ASP A 98 -11.31 -30.47 6.82
CA ASP A 98 -10.69 -29.85 5.65
C ASP A 98 -11.77 -29.40 4.66
N ILE A 99 -11.65 -28.18 4.11
CA ILE A 99 -12.64 -27.58 3.22
C ILE A 99 -11.97 -27.06 1.96
N THR A 100 -12.59 -27.35 0.81
CA THR A 100 -12.33 -26.63 -0.44
C THR A 100 -13.48 -25.67 -0.70
N ALA A 101 -13.20 -24.37 -0.65
CA ALA A 101 -14.16 -23.31 -0.89
C ALA A 101 -13.80 -22.54 -2.16
N ARG A 102 -14.77 -22.41 -3.07
CA ARG A 102 -14.65 -21.60 -4.28
C ARG A 102 -15.26 -20.22 -4.04
N ILE A 103 -14.54 -19.19 -4.46
CA ILE A 103 -15.06 -17.83 -4.55
C ILE A 103 -15.84 -17.75 -5.88
N PRO A 104 -17.18 -17.54 -5.87
CA PRO A 104 -17.95 -17.49 -7.11
C PRO A 104 -17.50 -16.31 -7.97
N GLU A 105 -17.58 -16.42 -9.30
CA GLU A 105 -17.13 -15.36 -10.23
C GLU A 105 -17.80 -13.99 -9.99
N GLU A 106 -19.03 -14.02 -9.48
CA GLU A 106 -19.79 -12.82 -9.11
C GLU A 106 -19.22 -12.12 -7.85
N ALA A 107 -18.54 -12.87 -6.99
CA ALA A 107 -17.87 -12.41 -5.77
C ALA A 107 -16.35 -12.27 -5.94
N LEU A 108 -15.76 -12.97 -6.93
CA LEU A 108 -14.43 -12.68 -7.44
C LEU A 108 -14.48 -11.26 -7.95
N GLU A 109 -13.85 -10.37 -7.18
CA GLU A 109 -13.77 -8.97 -7.51
C GLU A 109 -13.32 -8.88 -8.96
N LYS A 110 -14.14 -8.26 -9.82
CA LYS A 110 -13.62 -7.71 -11.05
C LYS A 110 -12.46 -6.84 -10.60
N LYS A 111 -11.22 -7.32 -10.78
CA LYS A 111 -10.05 -6.44 -10.78
C LYS A 111 -10.51 -5.28 -11.63
N LEU A 112 -10.66 -4.11 -11.01
CA LEU A 112 -10.95 -2.88 -11.74
C LEU A 112 -9.74 -2.73 -12.66
N LYS A 113 -9.81 -3.36 -13.82
CA LYS A 113 -8.78 -3.26 -14.85
C LYS A 113 -8.93 -1.84 -15.34
N VAL A 114 -8.12 -0.96 -14.75
CA VAL A 114 -7.87 0.42 -15.17
C VAL A 114 -7.08 0.43 -16.48
N ALA A 115 -7.05 -0.67 -17.25
CA ALA A 115 -6.40 -0.73 -18.54
C ALA A 115 -7.08 0.30 -19.45
N GLY A 116 -6.42 1.45 -19.67
CA GLY A 116 -6.91 2.58 -20.45
C GLY A 116 -7.40 3.80 -19.65
N MET A 117 -7.63 3.67 -18.34
CA MET A 117 -7.98 4.80 -17.46
C MET A 117 -6.72 5.57 -17.07
N GLY A 118 -6.22 6.33 -18.04
CA GLY A 118 -5.00 7.11 -17.91
C GLY A 118 -4.69 7.79 -19.22
N ALA A 119 -4.72 7.05 -20.33
CA ALA A 119 -4.49 7.62 -21.66
C ALA A 119 -5.58 8.65 -22.04
N GLU A 120 -6.87 8.32 -21.85
CA GLU A 120 -7.97 9.23 -22.17
C GLU A 120 -8.03 10.42 -21.21
N ALA A 121 -7.82 10.19 -19.90
CA ALA A 121 -7.74 11.25 -18.90
C ALA A 121 -6.53 12.16 -19.14
N THR A 122 -5.36 11.60 -19.46
CA THR A 122 -4.15 12.34 -19.84
C THR A 122 -4.39 13.14 -21.10
N ALA A 123 -5.02 12.56 -22.13
CA ALA A 123 -5.34 13.29 -23.35
C ALA A 123 -6.25 14.48 -23.09
N ARG A 124 -7.23 14.35 -22.18
CA ARG A 124 -8.13 15.44 -21.79
C ARG A 124 -7.44 16.52 -20.94
N LEU A 125 -6.46 16.13 -20.11
CA LEU A 125 -5.77 17.03 -19.19
C LEU A 125 -4.49 17.63 -19.78
N LYS A 126 -4.02 17.11 -20.92
CA LYS A 126 -2.79 17.56 -21.60
C LYS A 126 -2.93 19.02 -22.01
N GLY A 127 -1.98 19.85 -21.56
CA GLY A 127 -1.94 21.29 -21.84
C GLY A 127 -2.80 22.16 -20.91
N LEU A 128 -3.50 21.60 -19.91
CA LEU A 128 -4.16 22.40 -18.87
C LEU A 128 -3.17 23.01 -17.88
N VAL A 129 -2.04 22.32 -17.66
CA VAL A 129 -0.90 22.83 -16.90
C VAL A 129 0.16 23.22 -17.92
N THR A 130 0.40 24.51 -18.05
CA THR A 130 1.40 25.06 -19.00
C THR A 130 2.80 25.04 -18.41
N ASP A 131 2.91 25.24 -17.10
CA ASP A 131 4.17 25.33 -16.38
C ASP A 131 4.19 24.27 -15.27
N ILE A 132 5.08 23.29 -15.42
CA ILE A 132 5.26 22.21 -14.46
C ILE A 132 6.45 22.57 -13.57
N THR A 133 6.17 22.81 -12.29
CA THR A 133 7.18 23.08 -11.26
C THR A 133 7.16 21.94 -10.26
N PRO A 134 7.93 20.86 -10.49
CA PRO A 134 7.90 19.70 -9.63
C PRO A 134 8.45 20.05 -8.24
N MET A 135 7.89 19.40 -7.20
CA MET A 135 8.38 19.58 -5.83
C MET A 135 9.80 19.05 -5.63
N LEU A 136 10.26 18.15 -6.51
CA LEU A 136 11.59 17.55 -6.49
C LEU A 136 12.26 17.85 -7.82
N GLU A 137 13.45 18.45 -7.77
CA GLU A 137 14.29 18.71 -8.92
C GLU A 137 15.62 17.96 -8.77
N ASP A 138 16.08 17.33 -9.84
CA ASP A 138 17.41 16.75 -9.93
C ASP A 138 18.33 17.71 -10.68
N ILE A 139 19.28 18.31 -9.96
CA ILE A 139 20.16 19.37 -10.47
C ILE A 139 21.56 18.81 -10.69
N SER A 140 21.98 18.74 -11.95
CA SER A 140 23.33 18.36 -12.36
C SER A 140 24.30 19.52 -12.13
N LEU A 141 25.43 19.23 -11.46
CA LEU A 141 26.42 20.20 -11.04
C LEU A 141 27.82 19.70 -11.38
N GLU A 142 28.63 20.61 -11.95
CA GLU A 142 30.08 20.43 -12.05
C GLU A 142 30.77 21.35 -11.03
N LEU A 143 31.36 20.74 -10.02
CA LEU A 143 31.97 21.44 -8.88
C LEU A 143 33.49 21.45 -9.01
N SER A 144 34.14 22.48 -8.47
CA SER A 144 35.60 22.54 -8.44
C SER A 144 36.16 21.63 -7.34
N PRO A 145 37.20 20.83 -7.61
CA PRO A 145 37.88 20.07 -6.56
C PRO A 145 38.46 20.99 -5.47
N PRO A 146 38.64 20.51 -4.23
CA PRO A 146 39.25 21.26 -3.15
C PRO A 146 40.73 21.53 -3.45
N THR A 147 41.16 22.74 -3.13
CA THR A 147 42.56 23.18 -3.22
C THR A 147 43.01 23.76 -1.88
N LEU A 148 44.30 24.07 -1.75
CA LEU A 148 44.80 24.78 -0.56
C LEU A 148 44.17 26.17 -0.41
N ASP A 149 43.81 26.82 -1.52
CA ASP A 149 43.18 28.14 -1.54
C ASP A 149 41.65 28.07 -1.35
N ASP A 150 41.02 26.92 -1.62
CA ASP A 150 39.58 26.70 -1.46
C ASP A 150 39.29 25.41 -0.69
N SER A 151 39.51 25.47 0.62
CA SER A 151 39.40 24.36 1.57
C SER A 151 38.02 24.23 2.23
N VAL A 152 36.97 24.77 1.61
CA VAL A 152 35.61 24.69 2.18
C VAL A 152 35.07 23.26 2.22
N SER A 153 34.10 23.05 3.11
CA SER A 153 33.45 21.75 3.26
C SER A 153 32.74 21.31 1.97
N ASP A 154 32.56 19.99 1.81
CA ASP A 154 31.83 19.43 0.67
C ASP A 154 30.38 19.97 0.61
N PHE A 155 29.77 20.26 1.77
CA PHE A 155 28.42 20.83 1.82
C PHE A 155 28.40 22.31 1.40
N ASP A 156 29.35 23.12 1.84
CA ASP A 156 29.48 24.51 1.38
C ASP A 156 29.75 24.56 -0.12
N ARG A 157 30.58 23.65 -0.63
CA ARG A 157 30.89 23.50 -2.04
C ARG A 157 29.64 23.13 -2.86
N LEU A 158 28.86 22.16 -2.39
CA LEU A 158 27.57 21.80 -2.98
C LEU A 158 26.62 23.01 -3.00
N THR A 159 26.51 23.71 -1.87
CA THR A 159 25.64 24.88 -1.70
C THR A 159 26.03 26.02 -2.64
N ARG A 160 27.33 26.27 -2.81
CA ARG A 160 27.84 27.22 -3.83
C ARG A 160 27.46 26.81 -5.25
N GLY A 161 27.49 25.51 -5.55
CA GLY A 161 27.05 24.96 -6.84
C GLY A 161 25.56 25.21 -7.09
N LEU A 162 24.71 24.83 -6.13
CA LEU A 162 23.26 25.02 -6.18
C LEU A 162 22.87 26.51 -6.29
N LYS A 163 23.58 27.40 -5.57
CA LYS A 163 23.33 28.84 -5.68
C LYS A 163 23.52 29.37 -7.11
N LYS A 164 24.45 28.80 -7.88
CA LYS A 164 24.69 29.19 -9.28
C LYS A 164 23.56 28.76 -10.22
N THR A 165 22.79 27.73 -9.87
CA THR A 165 21.64 27.27 -10.67
C THR A 165 20.35 28.02 -10.34
N GLY A 166 20.39 28.95 -9.39
CA GLY A 166 19.24 29.77 -8.98
C GLY A 166 18.47 29.22 -7.78
N VAL A 167 18.93 28.14 -7.16
CA VAL A 167 18.32 27.61 -5.92
C VAL A 167 18.58 28.58 -4.76
N ASP A 168 17.51 28.90 -4.02
CA ASP A 168 17.64 29.62 -2.74
C ASP A 168 18.34 28.70 -1.71
N VAL A 169 19.54 29.09 -1.33
CA VAL A 169 20.37 28.35 -0.38
C VAL A 169 20.40 28.96 1.02
N ASP A 170 19.78 30.12 1.24
CA ASP A 170 19.80 30.79 2.54
C ASP A 170 19.03 29.97 3.59
N ARG A 171 18.10 29.12 3.12
CA ARG A 171 17.36 28.14 3.92
C ARG A 171 17.45 26.76 3.29
N ILE A 172 18.67 26.27 3.09
CA ILE A 172 18.89 24.88 2.67
C ILE A 172 19.12 23.96 3.88
N SER A 173 18.54 22.77 3.83
CA SER A 173 18.69 21.73 4.82
C SER A 173 19.18 20.44 4.17
N ILE A 174 19.91 19.64 4.93
CA ILE A 174 20.43 18.35 4.47
C ILE A 174 20.38 17.35 5.64
N GLY A 175 19.86 16.16 5.38
CA GLY A 175 19.78 15.11 6.39
C GLY A 175 21.14 14.50 6.71
N LEU A 176 21.33 14.04 7.96
CA LEU A 176 22.58 13.41 8.42
C LEU A 176 23.03 12.23 7.54
N LYS A 177 22.07 11.43 7.04
CA LYS A 177 22.37 10.32 6.13
C LYS A 177 23.02 10.83 4.83
N VAL A 178 22.49 11.91 4.27
CA VAL A 178 23.02 12.51 3.03
C VAL A 178 24.40 13.10 3.28
N ILE A 179 24.61 13.79 4.42
CA ILE A 179 25.94 14.31 4.81
C ILE A 179 26.99 13.18 4.85
N ARG A 180 26.64 12.02 5.44
CA ARG A 180 27.56 10.87 5.55
C ARG A 180 27.98 10.32 4.19
N ASP A 181 27.07 10.32 3.23
CA ASP A 181 27.32 9.81 1.88
C ASP A 181 27.92 10.88 0.94
N LEU A 182 27.78 12.17 1.29
CA LEU A 182 28.14 13.31 0.45
C LEU A 182 29.58 13.27 -0.04
N SER A 183 30.52 13.05 0.88
CA SER A 183 31.96 13.14 0.55
C SER A 183 32.39 12.12 -0.50
N LYS A 184 31.81 10.91 -0.43
CA LYS A 184 32.00 9.84 -1.40
C LYS A 184 31.33 10.21 -2.73
N ALA A 185 30.05 10.58 -2.70
CA ALA A 185 29.30 10.94 -3.91
C ALA A 185 29.99 12.04 -4.74
N MET A 186 30.60 13.03 -4.07
CA MET A 186 31.33 14.13 -4.73
C MET A 186 32.63 13.69 -5.40
N ARG A 187 33.28 12.63 -4.90
CA ARG A 187 34.58 12.15 -5.41
C ARG A 187 34.45 11.05 -6.45
N ASP A 188 33.41 10.22 -6.35
CA ASP A 188 33.21 9.03 -7.19
C ASP A 188 33.14 9.35 -8.70
N ASP A 189 32.70 10.56 -9.09
CA ASP A 189 32.74 11.03 -10.49
C ASP A 189 33.41 12.41 -10.65
N ASN A 190 34.57 12.59 -10.02
CA ASN A 190 35.43 13.77 -10.19
C ASN A 190 34.67 15.11 -10.05
N TRP A 191 33.89 15.26 -8.98
CA TRP A 191 33.14 16.48 -8.65
C TRP A 191 31.97 16.80 -9.60
N LYS A 192 31.57 15.83 -10.42
CA LYS A 192 30.29 15.83 -11.15
C LYS A 192 29.24 15.11 -10.32
N VAL A 193 28.19 15.83 -9.95
CA VAL A 193 27.14 15.30 -9.08
C VAL A 193 25.76 15.73 -9.53
N THR A 194 24.76 14.91 -9.24
CA THR A 194 23.35 15.26 -9.30
C THR A 194 22.82 15.41 -7.87
N ALA A 195 22.27 16.58 -7.54
CA ALA A 195 21.62 16.85 -6.27
C ALA A 195 20.10 16.78 -6.43
N SER A 196 19.45 15.90 -5.67
CA SER A 196 17.98 15.84 -5.58
C SER A 196 17.51 16.84 -4.53
N VAL A 197 16.93 17.95 -4.97
CA VAL A 197 16.48 19.07 -4.14
C VAL A 197 14.97 19.10 -4.08
N MET A 198 14.42 19.03 -2.86
CA MET A 198 12.99 19.17 -2.62
C MET A 198 12.67 20.60 -2.20
N HIS A 199 11.81 21.26 -2.99
CA HIS A 199 11.32 22.60 -2.73
C HIS A 199 10.14 22.56 -1.76
N LYS A 200 10.33 23.11 -0.55
CA LYS A 200 9.25 23.32 0.42
C LYS A 200 9.01 24.81 0.58
N LYS A 201 7.81 25.19 1.03
CA LYS A 201 7.39 26.60 1.16
C LYS A 201 8.39 27.53 1.85
N CYS A 202 9.17 27.03 2.80
CA CYS A 202 10.07 27.85 3.63
C CYS A 202 11.54 27.39 3.63
N VAL A 203 11.85 26.23 3.04
CA VAL A 203 13.17 25.59 3.13
C VAL A 203 13.36 24.67 1.92
N ASN A 204 14.55 24.69 1.32
CA ASN A 204 14.94 23.68 0.33
C ASN A 204 15.64 22.54 1.07
N GLU A 205 15.35 21.30 0.70
CA GLU A 205 15.98 20.13 1.34
C GLU A 205 16.73 19.29 0.30
N VAL A 206 18.01 19.05 0.54
CA VAL A 206 18.80 18.09 -0.24
C VAL A 206 18.49 16.69 0.28
N LEU A 207 17.74 15.93 -0.52
CA LEU A 207 17.34 14.57 -0.17
C LEU A 207 18.40 13.53 -0.52
N LYS A 208 19.19 13.80 -1.57
CA LYS A 208 20.22 12.87 -2.05
C LYS A 208 21.24 13.62 -2.91
N VAL A 209 22.49 13.18 -2.84
CA VAL A 209 23.54 13.57 -3.80
C VAL A 209 24.10 12.29 -4.41
N ARG A 210 24.20 12.25 -5.73
CA ARG A 210 24.66 11.09 -6.50
C ARG A 210 25.81 11.49 -7.42
N PRO A 211 26.79 10.60 -7.68
CA PRO A 211 27.81 10.86 -8.68
C PRO A 211 27.22 10.89 -10.10
N GLY A 212 27.77 11.76 -10.96
CA GLY A 212 27.43 11.90 -12.37
C GLY A 212 26.22 12.76 -12.70
N ASN A 213 25.98 12.93 -14.01
CA ASN A 213 25.01 13.87 -14.59
C ASN A 213 23.83 13.17 -15.31
N GLY A 214 23.67 11.86 -15.12
CA GLY A 214 22.64 11.06 -15.79
C GLY A 214 21.73 10.34 -14.79
N GLN A 215 20.43 10.44 -15.00
CA GLN A 215 19.42 9.68 -14.25
C GLN A 215 18.29 9.23 -15.17
N PRO A 216 17.59 8.14 -14.82
CA PRO A 216 16.22 7.92 -15.31
C PRO A 216 15.35 9.13 -14.93
N PRO A 217 14.27 9.40 -15.69
CA PRO A 217 13.39 10.53 -15.41
C PRO A 217 12.90 10.48 -13.96
N PRO A 218 12.82 11.63 -13.27
CA PRO A 218 12.26 11.67 -11.93
C PRO A 218 10.82 11.17 -11.98
N LEU A 219 10.52 10.09 -11.27
CA LEU A 219 9.17 9.53 -11.20
C LEU A 219 8.45 10.03 -9.95
N GLY A 220 7.16 10.28 -10.09
CA GLY A 220 6.24 10.64 -9.02
C GLY A 220 5.06 9.68 -8.94
N LEU A 221 4.40 9.67 -7.78
CA LEU A 221 3.16 8.94 -7.57
C LEU A 221 2.08 9.91 -7.12
N ALA A 222 0.94 9.90 -7.82
CA ALA A 222 -0.28 10.53 -7.35
C ALA A 222 -1.23 9.43 -6.84
N VAL A 223 -1.61 9.51 -5.57
CA VAL A 223 -2.40 8.45 -4.90
C VAL A 223 -3.71 9.05 -4.40
N ASP A 224 -4.83 8.59 -4.97
CA ASP A 224 -6.18 8.90 -4.48
C ASP A 224 -6.65 7.78 -3.55
N VAL A 225 -6.86 8.11 -2.28
CA VAL A 225 -7.27 7.17 -1.24
C VAL A 225 -8.76 7.35 -0.95
N GLY A 226 -9.60 6.70 -1.75
CA GLY A 226 -11.03 6.59 -1.49
C GLY A 226 -11.34 5.56 -0.40
N THR A 227 -12.56 5.63 0.14
CA THR A 227 -13.06 4.63 1.09
C THR A 227 -13.16 3.25 0.45
N THR A 228 -13.71 3.16 -0.76
CA THR A 228 -13.90 1.89 -1.47
C THR A 228 -12.70 1.55 -2.36
N SER A 229 -12.15 2.54 -3.05
CA SER A 229 -11.13 2.33 -4.09
C SER A 229 -9.91 3.19 -3.81
N ILE A 230 -8.73 2.67 -4.14
CA ILE A 230 -7.49 3.42 -4.18
C ILE A 230 -7.00 3.42 -5.61
N VAL A 231 -6.59 4.58 -6.11
CA VAL A 231 -6.00 4.74 -7.45
C VAL A 231 -4.58 5.28 -7.30
N VAL A 232 -3.64 4.70 -8.03
CA VAL A 232 -2.24 5.11 -8.09
C VAL A 232 -1.91 5.46 -9.53
N TYR A 233 -1.39 6.67 -9.73
CA TYR A 233 -0.84 7.13 -11.00
C TYR A 233 0.67 7.23 -10.89
N LEU A 234 1.39 6.60 -11.83
CA LEU A 234 2.81 6.80 -12.03
C LEU A 234 3.01 7.96 -13.00
N VAL A 235 3.79 8.96 -12.61
CA VAL A 235 3.94 10.23 -13.33
C VAL A 235 5.42 10.49 -13.62
N ASP A 236 5.74 10.89 -14.85
CA ASP A 236 7.04 11.51 -15.15
C ASP A 236 7.01 12.96 -14.66
N MET A 237 7.89 13.30 -13.73
CA MET A 237 7.93 14.62 -13.11
C MET A 237 8.58 15.68 -14.01
N THR A 238 9.16 15.29 -15.14
CA THR A 238 9.78 16.19 -16.13
C THR A 238 8.71 16.92 -16.95
N ASP A 239 7.73 16.17 -17.44
CA ASP A 239 6.69 16.68 -18.34
C ASP A 239 5.25 16.45 -17.82
N GLY A 240 5.12 15.87 -16.63
CA GLY A 240 3.85 15.58 -15.97
C GLY A 240 3.04 14.45 -16.62
N SER A 241 3.62 13.70 -17.56
CA SER A 241 2.92 12.63 -18.25
C SER A 241 2.59 11.46 -17.30
N ILE A 242 1.40 10.89 -17.44
CA ILE A 242 1.00 9.70 -16.67
C ILE A 242 1.50 8.47 -17.43
N LEU A 243 2.48 7.77 -16.85
CA LEU A 243 3.09 6.58 -17.41
C LEU A 243 2.23 5.33 -17.19
N ALA A 244 1.59 5.22 -16.03
CA ALA A 244 0.73 4.10 -15.67
C ALA A 244 -0.36 4.54 -14.68
N ALA A 245 -1.47 3.79 -14.66
CA ALA A 245 -2.54 3.97 -13.70
C ALA A 245 -3.05 2.60 -13.24
N THR A 246 -3.05 2.38 -11.94
CA THR A 246 -3.54 1.14 -11.31
C THR A 246 -4.60 1.50 -10.27
N SER A 247 -5.58 0.62 -10.07
CA SER A 247 -6.54 0.79 -8.98
C SER A 247 -6.87 -0.54 -8.34
N GLY A 248 -7.23 -0.47 -7.08
CA GLY A 248 -7.63 -1.64 -6.30
C GLY A 248 -8.60 -1.24 -5.22
N HIS A 249 -9.22 -2.25 -4.62
CA HIS A 249 -10.10 -2.03 -3.47
C HIS A 249 -9.27 -1.63 -2.26
N ASN A 250 -9.80 -0.68 -1.49
CA ASN A 250 -9.19 -0.28 -0.23
C ASN A 250 -9.39 -1.41 0.79
N ARG A 251 -8.30 -2.11 1.14
CA ARG A 251 -8.34 -3.24 2.09
C ARG A 251 -8.89 -2.85 3.46
N GLN A 252 -8.91 -1.56 3.81
CA GLN A 252 -9.57 -1.07 5.03
C GLN A 252 -11.07 -1.40 5.09
N ALA A 253 -11.70 -1.81 3.98
CA ALA A 253 -13.05 -2.37 3.95
C ALA A 253 -13.25 -3.51 4.96
N ALA A 254 -12.21 -4.32 5.26
CA ALA A 254 -12.34 -5.36 6.27
C ALA A 254 -12.52 -4.83 7.71
N CYS A 255 -12.27 -3.54 7.94
CA CYS A 255 -12.56 -2.85 9.20
C CYS A 255 -13.91 -2.08 9.16
N GLY A 256 -14.52 -1.95 7.98
CA GLY A 256 -15.75 -1.21 7.75
C GLY A 256 -15.81 -0.59 6.35
N ASP A 257 -17.01 -0.57 5.77
CA ASP A 257 -17.27 0.00 4.44
C ASP A 257 -17.29 1.54 4.44
N ASP A 258 -17.49 2.15 5.60
CA ASP A 258 -17.54 3.59 5.78
C ASP A 258 -16.51 4.09 6.81
N VAL A 259 -16.34 5.41 6.84
CA VAL A 259 -15.36 6.07 7.72
C VAL A 259 -15.69 5.87 9.20
N ILE A 260 -16.97 5.86 9.59
CA ILE A 260 -17.39 5.75 10.99
C ILE A 260 -17.02 4.38 11.54
N ASN A 261 -17.32 3.31 10.80
CA ASN A 261 -16.96 1.95 11.20
C ASN A 261 -15.44 1.76 11.28
N ARG A 262 -14.66 2.42 10.41
CA ARG A 262 -13.20 2.43 10.50
C ARG A 262 -12.68 3.16 11.74
N ILE A 263 -13.27 4.29 12.11
CA ILE A 263 -12.93 5.02 13.35
C ILE A 263 -13.16 4.09 14.56
N VAL A 264 -14.31 3.44 14.63
CA VAL A 264 -14.63 2.50 15.72
C VAL A 264 -13.67 1.31 15.74
N CYS A 265 -13.26 0.78 14.58
CA CYS A 265 -12.23 -0.26 14.51
C CYS A 265 -10.86 0.24 15.02
N ALA A 266 -10.48 1.47 14.64
CA ALA A 266 -9.23 2.09 15.08
C ALA A 266 -9.19 2.34 16.60
N GLU A 267 -10.33 2.70 17.21
CA GLU A 267 -10.44 2.89 18.66
C GLU A 267 -10.20 1.57 19.42
N LYS A 268 -10.70 0.45 18.87
CA LYS A 268 -10.60 -0.88 19.51
C LYS A 268 -9.26 -1.56 19.27
N GLU A 269 -8.78 -1.53 18.03
CA GLU A 269 -7.62 -2.32 17.57
C GLU A 269 -6.37 -1.47 17.28
N GLY A 270 -6.49 -0.15 17.38
CA GLY A 270 -5.43 0.82 17.10
C GLY A 270 -5.32 1.20 15.62
N VAL A 271 -4.77 2.39 15.37
CA VAL A 271 -4.60 2.97 14.02
C VAL A 271 -3.61 2.20 13.14
N LYS A 272 -2.69 1.43 13.74
CA LYS A 272 -1.64 0.69 13.02
C LYS A 272 -2.21 -0.33 12.05
N LYS A 273 -3.33 -0.98 12.40
CA LYS A 273 -3.99 -1.97 11.55
C LYS A 273 -4.47 -1.34 10.23
N LEU A 274 -5.27 -0.29 10.32
CA LEU A 274 -5.79 0.45 9.17
C LEU A 274 -4.66 1.08 8.33
N SER A 275 -3.63 1.62 8.97
CA SER A 275 -2.44 2.17 8.30
C SER A 275 -1.69 1.09 7.51
N ARG A 276 -1.47 -0.10 8.10
CA ARG A 276 -0.85 -1.22 7.39
C ARG A 276 -1.68 -1.67 6.19
N MET A 277 -3.01 -1.77 6.35
CA MET A 277 -3.90 -2.22 5.28
C MET A 277 -3.86 -1.28 4.06
N VAL A 278 -3.90 0.03 4.28
CA VAL A 278 -3.83 1.01 3.17
C VAL A 278 -2.44 1.02 2.52
N ILE A 279 -1.36 0.94 3.30
CA ILE A 279 0.01 0.89 2.77
C ILE A 279 0.23 -0.37 1.93
N VAL A 280 -0.28 -1.53 2.37
CA VAL A 280 -0.21 -2.78 1.60
C VAL A 280 -0.94 -2.64 0.26
N THR A 281 -2.15 -2.06 0.26
CA THR A 281 -2.87 -1.80 -1.01
C THR A 281 -2.06 -0.88 -1.92
N ILE A 282 -1.59 0.26 -1.41
CA ILE A 282 -0.82 1.24 -2.20
C ILE A 282 0.44 0.59 -2.79
N ASN A 283 1.23 -0.13 -1.98
CA ASN A 283 2.46 -0.77 -2.46
C ASN A 283 2.19 -1.88 -3.50
N SER A 284 1.10 -2.63 -3.35
CA SER A 284 0.68 -3.61 -4.36
C SER A 284 0.37 -2.92 -5.69
N LEU A 285 -0.36 -1.81 -5.65
CA LEU A 285 -0.72 -1.02 -6.84
C LEU A 285 0.49 -0.35 -7.49
N ILE A 286 1.46 0.10 -6.69
CA ILE A 286 2.75 0.61 -7.19
C ILE A 286 3.52 -0.51 -7.91
N GLY A 287 3.57 -1.71 -7.34
CA GLY A 287 4.24 -2.86 -7.96
C GLY A 287 3.59 -3.33 -9.26
N GLU A 288 2.30 -3.06 -9.47
CA GLU A 288 1.61 -3.29 -10.74
C GLU A 288 1.84 -2.17 -11.77
N ALA A 289 2.24 -0.98 -11.32
CA ALA A 289 2.44 0.20 -12.17
C ALA A 289 3.89 0.38 -12.66
N LEU A 290 4.85 -0.19 -11.93
CA LEU A 290 6.29 -0.22 -12.27
C LEU A 290 6.62 -1.40 -13.19
#